data_AF-A0AAV0H252-F1
#
_entry.id   AF-A0AAV0H252-F1
#
_cell.length_a   1.000
_cell.length_b   1.000
_cell.length_c   1.000
_cell.angle_alpha   90.00
_cell.angle_beta   90.00
_cell.angle_gamma   90.00
#
_symmetry.space_group_name_H-M   'P 1'
#
loop_
_entity.id
_entity.type
_entity.pdbx_description
1 polymer ?
#
loop_
_entity_poly.entity_id
_entity_poly.type
_entity_poly.pdbx_seq_one_letter_code
_entity_poly.pdbx_strand_id
1 'polypeptide(L)'
;ADVLRNFTDEKENFKQNLKNDVKGLLRLYGAAYYGINGEEILDEALEFARTHLEPISRLDSPLGTQVKHSLKWPILKGLPIRESKHFMSNPSTSKTRPTMKSF
;
A
#
# COMPACT_ATOMS: atom_id res chain seq x y z
N ALA A 1 -9.82 -4.99 17.61
CA ALA A 1 -9.79 -6.04 16.58
C ALA A 1 -10.84 -5.97 15.47
N ASP A 2 -11.93 -5.18 15.55
CA ASP A 2 -13.10 -5.39 14.66
C ASP A 2 -12.80 -5.33 13.14
N VAL A 3 -11.87 -4.46 12.72
CA VAL A 3 -11.40 -4.38 11.33
C VAL A 3 -10.68 -5.64 10.83
N LEU A 4 -10.06 -6.42 11.73
CA LEU A 4 -9.36 -7.66 11.42
C LEU A 4 -10.32 -8.81 11.10
N ARG A 5 -11.57 -8.75 11.61
CA ARG A 5 -12.59 -9.78 11.36
C ARG A 5 -12.93 -9.94 9.88
N ASN A 6 -12.72 -8.89 9.08
CA ASN A 6 -12.88 -8.97 7.63
C ASN A 6 -11.84 -9.88 6.95
N PHE A 7 -10.71 -10.12 7.62
CA PHE A 7 -9.58 -10.91 7.14
C PHE A 7 -9.57 -12.34 7.71
N THR A 8 -10.46 -12.64 8.65
CA THR A 8 -10.61 -13.96 9.27
C THR A 8 -11.83 -14.70 8.71
N ASP A 9 -11.80 -16.03 8.75
CA ASP A 9 -12.94 -16.89 8.43
C ASP A 9 -13.90 -17.04 9.62
N GLU A 10 -14.94 -17.87 9.46
CA GLU A 10 -15.93 -18.16 10.50
C GLU A 10 -15.34 -18.84 11.73
N LYS A 11 -14.10 -19.33 11.63
CA LYS A 11 -13.34 -19.97 12.71
C LYS A 11 -12.26 -19.05 13.28
N GLU A 12 -12.33 -17.75 12.97
CA GLU A 12 -11.37 -16.73 13.40
C GLU A 12 -9.93 -16.95 12.88
N ASN A 13 -9.75 -17.79 11.85
CA ASN A 13 -8.45 -17.99 11.22
C ASN A 13 -8.26 -17.05 10.03
N PHE A 14 -7.03 -16.56 9.79
CA PHE A 14 -6.75 -15.75 8.60
C PHE A 14 -7.04 -16.53 7.31
N LYS A 15 -7.83 -15.91 6.41
CA LYS A 15 -8.29 -16.57 5.19
C LYS A 15 -7.12 -16.99 4.32
N GLN A 16 -7.15 -18.22 3.80
CA GLN A 16 -6.05 -18.74 2.98
C GLN A 16 -5.83 -17.98 1.67
N ASN A 17 -6.90 -17.44 1.09
CA ASN A 17 -6.80 -16.60 -0.12
C ASN A 17 -6.02 -15.30 0.12
N LEU A 18 -5.95 -14.82 1.36
CA LEU A 18 -5.21 -13.62 1.73
C LEU A 18 -3.71 -13.77 1.50
N LYS A 19 -3.17 -15.00 1.57
CA LYS A 19 -1.75 -15.29 1.36
C LYS A 19 -1.24 -14.85 -0.02
N ASN A 20 -2.12 -14.82 -1.02
CA ASN A 20 -1.81 -14.43 -2.38
C ASN A 20 -2.21 -12.96 -2.69
N ASP A 21 -2.97 -12.31 -1.80
CA ASP A 21 -3.38 -10.91 -1.95
C ASP A 21 -2.41 -9.98 -1.20
N VAL A 22 -1.36 -9.54 -1.90
CA VAL A 22 -0.36 -8.61 -1.36
C VAL A 22 -0.99 -7.33 -0.82
N LYS A 23 -2.05 -6.83 -1.46
CA LYS A 23 -2.74 -5.60 -1.04
C LYS A 23 -3.56 -5.84 0.23
N GLY A 24 -4.19 -7.01 0.32
CA GLY A 24 -4.88 -7.49 1.52
C GLY A 24 -3.92 -7.65 2.71
N LEU A 25 -2.76 -8.27 2.49
CA LEU A 25 -1.71 -8.44 3.51
C LEU A 25 -1.15 -7.10 3.99
N LEU A 26 -0.92 -6.13 3.09
CA LEU A 26 -0.47 -4.79 3.47
C LEU A 26 -1.51 -4.04 4.32
N ARG A 27 -2.80 -4.21 4.01
CA ARG A 27 -3.90 -3.64 4.81
C ARG A 27 -3.99 -4.31 6.18
N LEU A 28 -3.87 -5.63 6.23
CA LEU A 28 -3.86 -6.40 7.48
C LEU A 28 -2.69 -5.96 8.37
N TYR A 29 -1.49 -5.90 7.81
CA TYR A 29 -0.28 -5.46 8.49
C TYR A 29 -0.44 -4.06 9.08
N GLY A 30 -0.96 -3.11 8.28
CA GLY A 30 -1.25 -1.76 8.76
C GLY A 30 -2.29 -1.76 9.89
N ALA A 31 -3.44 -2.39 9.68
CA ALA A 31 -4.53 -2.42 10.67
C ALA A 31 -4.09 -3.04 12.01
N ALA A 32 -3.28 -4.11 11.96
CA ALA A 32 -2.72 -4.75 13.14
C ALA A 32 -1.69 -3.86 13.85
N TYR A 33 -0.85 -3.15 13.08
CA TYR A 33 0.16 -2.23 13.63
C TYR A 33 -0.44 -1.00 14.33
N TYR A 34 -1.60 -0.50 13.88
CA TYR A 34 -2.32 0.62 14.51
C TYR A 34 -3.40 0.21 15.51
N GLY A 35 -3.61 -1.10 15.68
CA GLY A 35 -4.56 -1.59 16.67
C GLY A 35 -4.14 -1.16 18.07
N ILE A 36 -5.13 -1.04 18.97
CA ILE A 36 -4.84 -0.78 20.38
C ILE A 36 -4.14 -2.03 20.93
N ASN A 37 -2.88 -1.88 21.33
CA ASN A 37 -2.06 -2.96 21.90
C ASN A 37 -2.81 -3.66 23.05
N GLY A 38 -2.83 -5.00 23.02
CA GLY A 38 -3.42 -5.83 24.08
C GLY A 38 -4.26 -7.02 23.63
N GLU A 39 -4.44 -7.22 22.32
CA GLU A 39 -5.20 -8.36 21.77
C GLU A 39 -4.23 -9.32 21.02
N GLU A 40 -4.18 -10.60 21.39
CA GLU A 40 -3.32 -11.63 20.75
C GLU A 40 -3.51 -11.67 19.22
N ILE A 41 -4.74 -11.44 18.74
CA ILE A 41 -5.08 -11.41 17.32
C ILE A 41 -4.32 -10.33 16.53
N LEU A 42 -3.88 -9.24 17.17
CA LEU A 42 -3.08 -8.19 16.53
C LEU A 42 -1.64 -8.66 16.30
N ASP A 43 -1.06 -9.34 17.28
CA ASP A 43 0.28 -9.91 17.17
C ASP A 43 0.31 -11.04 16.14
N GLU A 44 -0.70 -11.92 16.14
CA GLU A 44 -0.87 -12.97 15.13
C GLU A 44 -1.06 -12.38 13.73
N ALA A 45 -1.85 -11.30 13.58
CA ALA A 45 -2.03 -10.62 12.30
C ALA A 45 -0.72 -10.01 11.77
N LEU A 46 0.08 -9.41 12.66
CA LEU A 46 1.39 -8.86 12.31
C LEU A 46 2.34 -9.96 11.83
N GLU A 47 2.41 -11.07 12.57
CA GLU A 47 3.27 -12.20 12.22
C GLU A 47 2.83 -12.85 10.90
N PHE A 48 1.53 -13.11 10.73
CA PHE A 48 0.96 -13.67 9.52
C PHE A 48 1.27 -12.79 8.30
N ALA A 49 0.95 -11.50 8.38
CA ALA A 49 1.16 -10.59 7.27
C ALA A 49 2.66 -10.44 6.93
N ARG A 50 3.51 -10.33 7.95
CA ARG A 50 4.97 -10.22 7.76
C ARG A 50 5.54 -11.46 7.08
N THR A 51 5.16 -12.65 7.52
CA THR A 51 5.64 -13.93 6.97
C THR A 51 5.35 -14.04 5.47
N HIS A 52 4.19 -13.58 5.03
CA HIS A 52 3.80 -13.61 3.63
C HIS A 52 4.35 -12.43 2.79
N LEU A 53 4.62 -11.27 3.40
CA LEU A 53 5.18 -10.10 2.73
C LEU A 53 6.72 -10.12 2.61
N GLU A 54 7.41 -10.76 3.55
CA GLU A 54 8.86 -10.84 3.57
C GLU A 54 9.49 -11.43 2.29
N PRO A 55 9.04 -12.58 1.75
CA PRO A 55 9.61 -13.10 0.50
C PRO A 55 9.40 -12.14 -0.68
N ILE A 56 8.28 -11.42 -0.71
CA ILE A 56 7.97 -10.42 -1.75
C ILE A 56 8.91 -9.22 -1.63
N SER A 57 9.23 -8.80 -0.40
CA SER A 57 10.15 -7.68 -0.14
C SER A 57 11.58 -7.89 -0.64
N ARG A 58 11.96 -9.16 -0.88
CA ARG A 58 13.27 -9.56 -1.40
C ARG A 58 13.33 -9.60 -2.94
N LEU A 59 12.19 -9.46 -3.61
CA LEU A 59 12.13 -9.43 -5.08
C LEU A 59 12.69 -8.11 -5.60
N ASP A 60 13.57 -8.18 -6.59
CA ASP A 60 14.06 -7.01 -7.32
C ASP A 60 13.03 -6.56 -8.37
N SER A 61 11.89 -6.07 -7.87
CA SER A 61 10.77 -5.61 -8.67
C SER A 61 10.15 -4.36 -8.05
N PRO A 62 9.36 -3.57 -8.82
CA PRO A 62 8.62 -2.44 -8.26
C PRO A 62 7.72 -2.84 -7.08
N LEU A 63 7.12 -4.03 -7.16
CA LEU A 63 6.29 -4.58 -6.09
C LEU A 63 7.10 -4.92 -4.85
N GLY A 64 8.26 -5.58 -5.00
CA GLY A 64 9.13 -5.90 -3.89
C GLY A 64 9.68 -4.65 -3.20
N THR A 65 10.01 -3.62 -3.96
CA THR A 65 10.39 -2.30 -3.43
C THR A 65 9.25 -1.67 -2.64
N GLN A 66 8.01 -1.73 -3.14
CA GLN A 66 6.84 -1.22 -2.43
C GLN A 66 6.61 -1.97 -1.10
N VAL A 67 6.63 -3.30 -1.12
CA VAL A 67 6.45 -4.12 0.09
C VAL A 67 7.56 -3.89 1.10
N LYS A 68 8.82 -3.82 0.66
CA LYS A 68 9.97 -3.49 1.50
C LYS A 68 9.81 -2.13 2.16
N HIS A 69 9.31 -1.14 1.42
CA HIS A 69 9.02 0.18 1.96
C HIS A 69 7.93 0.10 3.02
N SER A 70 6.82 -0.61 2.77
CA SER A 70 5.72 -0.77 3.73
C SER A 70 6.11 -1.53 5.00
N LEU A 71 6.96 -2.55 4.91
CA LEU A 71 7.46 -3.25 6.10
C LEU A 71 8.43 -2.39 6.92
N LYS A 72 9.21 -1.53 6.26
CA LYS A 72 10.15 -0.60 6.92
C LYS A 72 9.42 0.61 7.52
N TRP A 73 8.36 1.06 6.85
CA TRP A 73 7.57 2.23 7.20
C TRP A 73 6.08 1.85 7.09
N PRO A 74 5.52 1.10 8.06
CA PRO A 74 4.09 0.72 8.08
C PRO A 74 3.14 1.94 8.00
N ILE A 75 3.71 3.12 8.24
CA ILE A 75 3.04 4.36 8.51
C ILE A 75 3.87 5.48 7.90
N LEU A 76 3.46 6.06 6.77
CA LEU A 76 3.70 7.49 6.60
C LEU A 76 2.78 8.19 7.60
N LYS A 77 3.33 8.59 8.74
CA LYS A 77 2.63 9.29 9.82
C LYS A 77 2.01 10.56 9.23
N GLY A 78 0.70 10.56 8.96
CA GLY A 78 -0.07 11.78 8.74
C GLY A 78 0.42 12.71 7.64
N LEU A 79 0.84 12.21 6.47
CA LEU A 79 0.91 13.11 5.32
C LEU A 79 -0.52 13.40 4.85
N PRO A 80 -0.95 14.68 4.75
CA PRO A 80 -2.12 14.99 3.96
C PRO A 80 -1.84 14.44 2.56
N ILE A 81 -2.79 13.67 2.04
CA ILE A 81 -2.78 13.25 0.65
C ILE A 81 -2.83 14.54 -0.15
N ARG A 82 -1.67 15.07 -0.54
CA ARG A 82 -1.57 16.07 -1.59
C ARG A 82 -1.74 15.31 -2.88
N GLU A 83 -3.01 15.02 -3.16
CA GLU A 83 -3.66 15.02 -4.45
C GLU A 83 -2.72 14.94 -5.67
N SER A 84 -2.89 13.85 -6.43
CA SER A 84 -3.24 13.95 -7.84
C SER A 84 -2.51 15.04 -8.63
N LYS A 85 -1.30 14.73 -9.13
CA LYS A 85 -0.56 15.44 -10.21
C LYS A 85 0.75 14.65 -10.36
N HIS A 86 0.93 13.75 -11.32
CA HIS A 86 1.53 14.09 -12.62
C HIS A 86 1.50 12.87 -13.56
N PHE A 87 0.32 12.37 -13.90
CA PHE A 87 0.18 11.36 -14.95
C PHE A 87 -0.68 11.85 -16.13
N MET A 88 -0.59 13.13 -16.48
CA MET A 88 -1.06 13.63 -17.78
C MET A 88 -0.21 14.82 -18.18
N SER A 89 0.80 14.58 -19.01
CA SER A 89 1.28 15.59 -19.95
C SER A 89 1.66 14.87 -21.23
N ASN A 90 0.66 14.62 -22.06
CA ASN A 90 0.87 14.46 -23.50
C ASN A 90 0.66 15.85 -24.12
N PRO A 91 1.71 16.57 -24.53
CA PRO A 91 1.53 17.73 -25.37
C PRO A 91 1.52 17.29 -26.85
N SER A 92 0.46 16.61 -27.29
CA SER A 92 0.06 16.68 -28.68
C SER A 92 -0.82 17.92 -28.84
N THR A 93 -0.20 19.08 -29.09
CA THR A 93 -0.91 20.22 -29.69
C THR A 93 -0.08 20.90 -30.77
N SER A 94 -0.77 21.11 -31.87
CA SER A 94 -0.41 21.64 -33.18
C SER A 94 0.19 23.05 -33.20
N LYS A 95 1.07 23.26 -34.19
CA LYS A 95 1.34 24.49 -34.97
C LYS A 95 0.53 25.73 -34.59
N THR A 96 1.19 26.86 -34.27
CA THR A 96 0.92 28.17 -34.92
C THR A 96 2.10 29.14 -34.70
N ARG A 97 2.48 29.86 -35.77
CA ARG A 97 3.55 30.88 -35.87
C ARG A 97 3.01 32.25 -35.41
N PRO A 98 3.81 33.16 -34.81
CA PRO A 98 3.46 34.59 -34.85
C PRO A 98 4.56 35.42 -35.55
N THR A 99 4.10 36.19 -36.53
CA THR A 99 4.80 37.28 -37.23
C THR A 99 5.06 38.46 -36.31
N MET A 100 6.30 38.99 -36.30
CA MET A 100 6.66 40.28 -35.70
C MET A 100 5.95 41.44 -36.43
N LYS A 101 5.31 42.32 -35.65
CA LYS A 101 4.89 43.65 -36.09
C LYS A 101 5.81 44.71 -35.46
N SER A 102 6.07 45.71 -36.28
CA SER A 102 6.94 46.88 -36.15
C SER A 102 6.57 47.87 -35.05
N PHE A 103 7.59 48.54 -34.51
CA PHE A 103 7.62 49.99 -34.25
C PHE A 103 9.00 50.51 -34.67
#